data_AF-A0A529K461-F1
#
_entry.id   AF-A0A529K461-F1
#
_cell.length_a   1.000
_cell.length_b   1.000
_cell.length_c   1.000
_cell.angle_alpha   90.00
_cell.angle_beta   90.00
_cell.angle_gamma   90.00
#
_symmetry.space_group_name_H-M   'P 1'
#
loop_
_entity.id
_entity.type
_entity.pdbx_description
1 polymer ?
#
loop_
_entity_poly.entity_id
_entity_poly.type
_entity_poly.pdbx_seq_one_letter_code
_entity_poly.pdbx_strand_id
1 'polypeptide(L)'
;MADVGFEPNDQPEDYRFTANGYGLAVHALLGDVEAAGELRETAEMAFEASRASDVPKDTEARALHLLQAACYGVLGDRTPDVWRYLRTHALPPEPDEAANWGARVRQSVYRLWLLVLRKDGWADLDAVLAEIVGLREAQKSGEAQFLETSDTPRSDAWQLMASYHLSKAAELLATYSAQGSVAGGFNIREQLQAQFDRSQIACE
;
A
#
# COMPACT_ATOMS: atom_id res chain seq x y z
N MET A 1 -0.57 41.74 -27.70
CA MET A 1 -0.34 40.28 -27.63
C MET A 1 -0.65 39.91 -26.20
N ALA A 2 -1.90 39.53 -25.95
CA ALA A 2 -2.44 39.39 -24.61
C ALA A 2 -1.82 38.16 -23.94
N ASP A 3 -1.24 38.41 -22.78
CA ASP A 3 -0.87 37.44 -21.76
C ASP A 3 -2.15 36.68 -21.37
N VAL A 4 -2.30 35.47 -21.91
CA VAL A 4 -3.36 34.56 -21.50
C VAL A 4 -2.90 34.00 -20.16
N GLY A 5 -3.20 34.77 -19.11
CA GLY A 5 -3.05 34.36 -17.72
C GLY A 5 -3.90 33.13 -17.46
N PHE A 6 -3.34 31.95 -17.70
CA PHE A 6 -3.65 30.79 -16.90
C PHE A 6 -2.85 30.96 -15.62
N GLU A 7 -3.48 31.60 -14.63
CA GLU A 7 -3.04 31.42 -13.25
C GLU A 7 -2.95 29.91 -12.99
N PRO A 8 -1.88 29.39 -12.38
CA PRO A 8 -1.85 28.01 -11.94
C PRO A 8 -3.00 27.85 -10.95
N ASN A 9 -3.96 27.03 -11.33
CA ASN A 9 -5.16 26.76 -10.55
C ASN A 9 -4.72 26.30 -9.15
N ASP A 10 -4.96 27.13 -8.15
CA ASP A 10 -4.71 26.87 -6.73
C ASP A 10 -5.72 25.81 -6.25
N GLN A 11 -5.61 24.57 -6.76
CA GLN A 11 -6.47 23.45 -6.38
C GLN A 11 -5.83 22.37 -5.47
N PRO A 12 -5.33 22.70 -4.25
CA PRO A 12 -4.90 21.66 -3.31
C PRO A 12 -6.02 21.06 -2.44
N GLU A 13 -7.01 21.86 -2.00
CA GLU A 13 -7.90 21.44 -0.91
C GLU A 13 -9.17 20.71 -1.37
N ASP A 14 -9.77 21.17 -2.49
CA ASP A 14 -11.03 20.62 -3.00
C ASP A 14 -10.87 19.16 -3.43
N TYR A 15 -9.78 18.83 -4.14
CA TYR A 15 -9.51 17.45 -4.55
C TYR A 15 -9.22 16.53 -3.38
N ARG A 16 -8.57 17.02 -2.32
CA ARG A 16 -8.31 16.23 -1.11
C ARG A 16 -9.62 15.89 -0.39
N PHE A 17 -10.53 16.85 -0.27
CA PHE A 17 -11.85 16.61 0.32
C PHE A 17 -12.64 15.57 -0.51
N THR A 18 -12.68 15.74 -1.83
CA THR A 18 -13.34 14.81 -2.75
C THR A 18 -12.72 13.42 -2.72
N ALA A 19 -11.40 13.30 -2.73
CA ALA A 19 -10.69 12.03 -2.64
C ALA A 19 -11.00 11.30 -1.32
N ASN A 20 -11.01 12.03 -0.20
CA ASN A 20 -11.40 11.46 1.09
C ASN A 20 -12.86 11.01 1.11
N GLY A 21 -13.76 11.79 0.51
CA GLY A 21 -15.18 11.44 0.39
C GLY A 21 -15.41 10.15 -0.39
N TYR A 22 -14.81 10.03 -1.57
CA TYR A 22 -14.88 8.79 -2.35
C TYR A 22 -14.16 7.63 -1.66
N GLY A 23 -13.00 7.88 -1.03
CA GLY A 23 -12.28 6.85 -0.27
C GLY A 23 -13.14 6.27 0.87
N LEU A 24 -13.86 7.10 1.62
CA LEU A 24 -14.81 6.66 2.64
C LEU A 24 -15.95 5.83 2.05
N ALA A 25 -16.51 6.26 0.91
CA ALA A 25 -17.55 5.53 0.22
C ALA A 25 -17.06 4.16 -0.28
N VAL A 26 -15.84 4.07 -0.83
CA VAL A 26 -15.21 2.78 -1.16
C VAL A 26 -15.16 1.88 0.07
N HIS A 27 -14.66 2.40 1.21
CA HIS A 27 -14.58 1.61 2.43
C HIS A 27 -15.93 1.11 2.93
N ALA A 28 -16.99 1.91 2.79
CA ALA A 28 -18.35 1.51 3.18
C ALA A 28 -18.92 0.37 2.31
N LEU A 29 -18.45 0.25 1.07
CA LEU A 29 -18.88 -0.78 0.11
C LEU A 29 -18.01 -2.05 0.15
N LEU A 30 -16.86 -2.02 0.83
CA LEU A 30 -15.98 -3.19 0.93
C LEU A 30 -16.67 -4.34 1.66
N GLY A 31 -16.63 -5.53 1.05
CA GLY A 31 -17.21 -6.75 1.61
C GLY A 31 -18.69 -6.99 1.23
N ASP A 32 -19.35 -6.00 0.63
CA ASP A 32 -20.69 -6.18 0.06
C ASP A 32 -20.61 -6.73 -1.37
N VAL A 33 -20.96 -8.00 -1.53
CA VAL A 33 -20.91 -8.70 -2.82
C VAL A 33 -21.99 -8.19 -3.78
N GLU A 34 -23.12 -7.69 -3.27
CA GLU A 34 -24.22 -7.17 -4.10
C GLU A 34 -23.87 -5.78 -4.65
N ALA A 35 -23.03 -5.03 -3.94
CA ALA A 35 -22.58 -3.69 -4.34
C ALA A 35 -21.33 -3.68 -5.24
N ALA A 36 -20.92 -4.81 -5.82
CA ALA A 36 -19.67 -4.91 -6.59
C ALA A 36 -19.57 -3.92 -7.77
N GLY A 37 -20.69 -3.59 -8.42
CA GLY A 37 -20.73 -2.56 -9.47
C GLY A 37 -20.48 -1.16 -8.93
N GLU A 38 -21.19 -0.80 -7.86
CA GLU A 38 -21.06 0.50 -7.18
C GLU A 38 -19.67 0.69 -6.56
N LEU A 39 -19.10 -0.38 -5.98
CA LEU A 39 -17.73 -0.40 -5.48
C LEU A 39 -16.73 -0.04 -6.58
N ARG A 40 -16.88 -0.64 -7.77
CA ARG A 40 -15.98 -0.38 -8.90
C ARG A 40 -16.07 1.07 -9.35
N GLU A 41 -17.27 1.58 -9.56
CA GLU A 41 -17.50 2.97 -9.99
C GLU A 41 -16.97 3.97 -8.96
N THR A 42 -17.26 3.73 -7.67
CA THR A 42 -16.80 4.59 -6.57
C THR A 42 -15.28 4.55 -6.42
N ALA A 43 -14.66 3.38 -6.59
CA ALA A 43 -13.21 3.22 -6.53
C ALA A 43 -12.51 3.90 -7.72
N GLU A 44 -13.10 3.88 -8.91
CA GLU A 44 -12.61 4.65 -10.06
C GLU A 44 -12.62 6.16 -9.74
N MET A 45 -13.70 6.68 -9.17
CA MET A 45 -13.79 8.08 -8.76
C MET A 45 -12.78 8.43 -7.66
N ALA A 46 -12.58 7.54 -6.68
CA ALA A 46 -11.57 7.70 -5.64
C ALA A 46 -10.15 7.73 -6.24
N PHE A 47 -9.87 6.88 -7.22
CA PHE A 47 -8.58 6.85 -7.90
C PHE A 47 -8.32 8.14 -8.68
N GLU A 48 -9.27 8.59 -9.51
CA GLU A 48 -9.14 9.81 -10.31
C GLU A 48 -8.99 11.06 -9.43
N ALA A 49 -9.74 11.15 -8.33
CA ALA A 49 -9.59 12.24 -7.36
C ALA A 49 -8.22 12.19 -6.64
N SER A 50 -7.77 11.00 -6.24
CA SER A 50 -6.50 10.84 -5.53
C SER A 50 -5.30 11.20 -6.41
N ARG A 51 -5.26 10.74 -7.66
CA ARG A 51 -4.15 11.03 -8.59
C ARG A 51 -4.12 12.47 -9.11
N ALA A 52 -5.23 13.20 -8.98
CA ALA A 52 -5.32 14.64 -9.27
C ALA A 52 -4.93 15.50 -8.06
N SER A 53 -4.91 14.93 -6.86
CA SER A 53 -4.51 15.62 -5.63
C SER A 53 -3.00 15.73 -5.50
N ASP A 54 -2.55 16.72 -4.73
CA ASP A 54 -1.14 16.83 -4.37
C ASP A 54 -0.67 15.63 -3.55
N VAL A 55 0.46 15.05 -3.97
CA VAL A 55 1.12 14.00 -3.21
C VAL A 55 1.75 14.61 -1.96
N PRO A 56 1.49 14.07 -0.74
CA PRO A 56 2.11 14.56 0.48
C PRO A 56 3.66 14.59 0.40
N LYS A 57 4.26 15.55 1.11
CA LYS A 57 5.73 15.69 1.19
C LYS A 57 6.35 14.78 2.24
N ASP A 58 5.61 14.51 3.32
CA ASP A 58 6.02 13.55 4.35
C ASP A 58 6.13 12.14 3.75
N THR A 59 7.19 11.41 4.10
CA THR A 59 7.53 10.12 3.48
C THR A 59 6.46 9.05 3.73
N GLU A 60 5.97 8.92 4.96
CA GLU A 60 4.99 7.89 5.31
C GLU A 60 3.62 8.25 4.73
N ALA A 61 3.19 9.51 4.86
CA ALA A 61 1.94 9.99 4.27
C ALA A 61 1.94 9.88 2.73
N ARG A 62 3.09 10.13 2.09
CA ARG A 62 3.28 9.93 0.65
C ARG A 62 3.10 8.47 0.26
N ALA A 63 3.77 7.55 0.97
CA ALA A 63 3.68 6.13 0.69
C ALA A 63 2.25 5.63 0.83
N LEU A 64 1.56 6.04 1.89
CA LEU A 64 0.15 5.71 2.13
C LEU A 64 -0.76 6.26 1.03
N HIS A 65 -0.60 7.54 0.66
CA HIS A 65 -1.39 8.16 -0.41
C HIS A 65 -1.24 7.42 -1.74
N LEU A 66 -0.01 7.10 -2.15
CA LEU A 66 0.25 6.36 -3.38
C LEU A 66 -0.35 4.95 -3.33
N LEU A 67 -0.25 4.28 -2.19
CA LEU A 67 -0.79 2.94 -2.00
C LEU A 67 -2.32 2.93 -2.05
N GLN A 68 -2.97 3.87 -1.37
CA GLN A 68 -4.44 4.01 -1.40
C GLN A 68 -4.94 4.28 -2.81
N ALA A 69 -4.33 5.25 -3.51
CA ALA A 69 -4.66 5.54 -4.90
C ALA A 69 -4.51 4.29 -5.79
N ALA A 70 -3.43 3.53 -5.64
CA ALA A 70 -3.21 2.30 -6.39
C ALA A 70 -4.29 1.24 -6.08
N CYS A 71 -4.65 1.05 -4.81
CA CYS A 71 -5.72 0.14 -4.40
C CYS A 71 -7.07 0.54 -5.02
N TYR A 72 -7.42 1.83 -4.99
CA TYR A 72 -8.64 2.33 -5.63
C TYR A 72 -8.64 2.08 -7.13
N GLY A 73 -7.51 2.32 -7.81
CA GLY A 73 -7.41 2.04 -9.24
C GLY A 73 -7.51 0.55 -9.58
N VAL A 74 -6.99 -0.34 -8.74
CA VAL A 74 -7.18 -1.80 -8.91
C VAL A 74 -8.63 -2.20 -8.71
N LEU A 75 -9.29 -1.71 -7.66
CA LEU A 75 -10.71 -1.97 -7.39
C LEU A 75 -11.63 -1.39 -8.48
N GLY A 76 -11.24 -0.27 -9.08
CA GLY A 76 -11.93 0.36 -10.21
C GLY A 76 -11.63 -0.25 -11.58
N ASP A 77 -10.89 -1.37 -11.66
CA ASP A 77 -10.47 -2.01 -12.92
C ASP A 77 -9.59 -1.12 -13.84
N ARG A 78 -8.80 -0.22 -13.23
CA ARG A 78 -7.89 0.72 -13.89
C ARG A 78 -6.42 0.33 -13.74
N THR A 79 -6.12 -0.97 -13.68
CA THR A 79 -4.75 -1.49 -13.45
C THR A 79 -3.68 -0.88 -14.38
N PRO A 80 -3.89 -0.72 -15.70
CA PRO A 80 -2.90 -0.06 -16.56
C PRO A 80 -2.60 1.40 -16.17
N ASP A 81 -3.61 2.12 -15.69
CA ASP A 81 -3.44 3.50 -15.21
C ASP A 81 -2.73 3.56 -13.87
N VAL A 82 -2.96 2.59 -12.98
CA VAL A 82 -2.20 2.44 -11.73
C VAL A 82 -0.71 2.27 -12.04
N TRP A 83 -0.35 1.40 -12.99
CA TRP A 83 1.05 1.22 -13.37
C TRP A 83 1.68 2.50 -13.91
N ARG A 84 0.96 3.20 -14.80
CA ARG A 84 1.43 4.48 -15.36
C ARG A 84 1.60 5.53 -14.25
N TYR A 85 0.63 5.63 -13.34
CA TYR A 85 0.67 6.55 -12.21
C TYR A 85 1.84 6.25 -11.27
N LEU A 86 2.00 5.00 -10.82
CA LEU A 86 3.10 4.65 -9.91
C LEU A 86 4.48 4.85 -10.55
N ARG A 87 4.63 4.67 -11.87
CA ARG A 87 5.88 4.94 -12.59
C ARG A 87 6.22 6.43 -12.72
N THR A 88 5.24 7.35 -12.58
CA THR A 88 5.53 8.80 -12.56
C THR A 88 6.02 9.29 -11.20
N HIS A 89 6.00 8.43 -10.17
CA HIS A 89 6.45 8.78 -8.83
C HIS A 89 7.69 7.99 -8.45
N ALA A 90 8.65 8.67 -7.82
CA ALA A 90 9.72 7.99 -7.10
C ALA A 90 9.11 7.13 -5.99
N LEU A 91 9.59 5.90 -5.86
CA LEU A 91 9.27 5.03 -4.74
C LEU A 91 9.64 5.72 -3.42
N PRO A 92 8.91 5.45 -2.33
CA PRO A 92 9.35 5.85 -1.01
C PRO A 92 10.77 5.30 -0.74
N PRO A 93 11.63 6.09 -0.08
CA PRO A 93 12.93 5.61 0.38
C PRO A 93 12.73 4.45 1.37
N GLU A 94 13.83 3.75 1.65
CA GLU A 94 13.86 2.78 2.74
C GLU A 94 13.53 3.45 4.08
N PRO A 95 12.95 2.71 5.05
CA PRO A 95 12.58 3.29 6.33
C PRO A 95 13.77 3.89 7.08
N ASP A 96 13.53 5.04 7.73
CA ASP A 96 14.54 5.69 8.56
C ASP A 96 14.91 4.80 9.76
N GLU A 97 16.20 4.54 9.97
CA GLU A 97 16.69 3.78 11.12
C GLU A 97 16.36 4.45 12.45
N ALA A 98 16.22 5.78 12.46
CA ALA A 98 15.85 6.56 13.64
C ALA A 98 14.35 6.45 14.00
N ALA A 99 13.50 5.99 13.07
CA ALA A 99 12.09 5.79 13.35
C ALA A 99 11.88 4.61 14.32
N ASN A 100 10.81 4.67 15.12
CA ASN A 100 10.44 3.54 15.97
C ASN A 100 10.12 2.31 15.11
N TRP A 101 10.26 1.12 15.70
CA TRP A 101 10.11 -0.14 14.99
C TRP A 101 8.75 -0.28 14.30
N GLY A 102 7.65 0.11 14.95
CA GLY A 102 6.32 0.08 14.35
C GLY A 102 6.21 0.91 13.07
N ALA A 103 6.76 2.13 13.07
CA ALA A 103 6.82 2.99 11.88
C ALA A 103 7.69 2.37 10.78
N ARG A 104 8.85 1.81 11.14
CA ARG A 104 9.74 1.14 10.17
C ARG A 104 9.04 -0.02 9.47
N VAL A 105 8.33 -0.86 10.23
CA VAL A 105 7.57 -2.00 9.70
C VAL A 105 6.45 -1.52 8.77
N ARG A 106 5.66 -0.50 9.16
CA ARG A 106 4.60 0.06 8.31
C ARG A 106 5.15 0.63 7.00
N GLN A 107 6.22 1.41 7.07
CA GLN A 107 6.87 2.00 5.90
C GLN A 107 7.40 0.93 4.94
N SER A 108 8.03 -0.13 5.46
CA SER A 108 8.44 -1.29 4.66
C SER A 108 7.25 -1.97 3.99
N VAL A 109 6.14 -2.20 4.72
CA VAL A 109 4.93 -2.81 4.16
C VAL A 109 4.35 -1.97 3.02
N TYR A 110 4.25 -0.65 3.19
CA TYR A 110 3.77 0.23 2.11
C TYR A 110 4.67 0.16 0.90
N ARG A 111 5.99 0.18 1.11
CA ARG A 111 6.99 0.07 0.03
C ARG A 111 6.89 -1.27 -0.70
N LEU A 112 6.74 -2.38 0.02
CA LEU A 112 6.54 -3.72 -0.57
C LEU A 112 5.33 -3.76 -1.51
N TRP A 113 4.19 -3.26 -1.05
CA TRP A 113 2.97 -3.25 -1.87
C TRP A 113 3.07 -2.31 -3.06
N LEU A 114 3.72 -1.15 -2.92
CA LEU A 114 3.98 -0.25 -4.04
C LEU A 114 4.85 -0.91 -5.12
N LEU A 115 5.89 -1.65 -4.75
CA LEU A 115 6.73 -2.42 -5.69
C LEU A 115 5.91 -3.50 -6.42
N VAL A 116 5.11 -4.27 -5.67
CA VAL A 116 4.26 -5.33 -6.23
C VAL A 116 3.23 -4.76 -7.21
N LEU A 117 2.59 -3.64 -6.86
CA LEU A 117 1.56 -3.00 -7.68
C LEU A 117 2.15 -2.28 -8.90
N ARG A 118 3.31 -1.64 -8.77
CA ARG A 118 3.98 -0.93 -9.87
C ARG A 118 4.46 -1.88 -10.96
N LYS A 119 4.92 -3.07 -10.57
CA LYS A 119 5.32 -4.17 -11.47
C LYS A 119 6.27 -3.70 -12.58
N ASP A 120 7.32 -2.98 -12.22
CA ASP A 120 8.32 -2.45 -13.16
C ASP A 120 9.42 -3.46 -13.49
N GLY A 121 9.00 -4.64 -13.96
CA GLY A 121 9.90 -5.72 -14.34
C GLY A 121 10.63 -6.38 -13.16
N TRP A 122 11.80 -6.96 -13.45
CA TRP A 122 12.59 -7.74 -12.49
C TRP A 122 13.16 -6.92 -11.34
N ALA A 123 13.48 -5.64 -11.58
CA ALA A 123 14.03 -4.77 -10.54
C ALA A 123 13.08 -4.60 -9.35
N ASP A 124 11.77 -4.51 -9.61
CA ASP A 124 10.78 -4.43 -8.53
C ASP A 124 10.66 -5.73 -7.76
N LEU A 125 10.74 -6.88 -8.45
CA LEU A 125 10.69 -8.20 -7.80
C LEU A 125 11.92 -8.44 -6.91
N ASP A 126 13.11 -8.09 -7.39
CA ASP A 126 14.34 -8.17 -6.61
C ASP A 126 14.31 -7.23 -5.40
N ALA A 127 13.79 -6.01 -5.57
CA ALA A 127 13.62 -5.05 -4.49
C ALA A 127 12.63 -5.52 -3.42
N VAL A 128 11.55 -6.21 -3.80
CA VAL A 128 10.61 -6.83 -2.84
C VAL A 128 11.35 -7.87 -1.99
N LEU A 129 12.11 -8.76 -2.62
CA LEU A 129 12.84 -9.81 -1.90
C LEU A 129 13.91 -9.22 -0.97
N ALA A 130 14.65 -8.21 -1.43
CA ALA A 130 15.66 -7.52 -0.62
C ALA A 130 15.03 -6.85 0.61
N GLU A 131 13.91 -6.14 0.45
CA GLU A 131 13.18 -5.48 1.53
C GLU A 131 12.67 -6.51 2.56
N ILE A 132 12.16 -7.67 2.14
CA ILE A 132 11.71 -8.73 3.05
C ILE A 132 12.87 -9.31 3.85
N VAL A 133 14.02 -9.55 3.22
CA VAL A 133 15.22 -10.03 3.93
C VAL A 133 15.69 -8.98 4.93
N GLY A 134 15.75 -7.71 4.53
CA GLY A 134 16.13 -6.60 5.41
C GLY A 134 15.20 -6.49 6.62
N LEU A 135 13.88 -6.55 6.40
CA LEU A 135 12.89 -6.50 7.47
C LEU A 135 13.05 -7.66 8.46
N ARG A 136 13.27 -8.89 7.97
CA ARG A 136 13.49 -10.08 8.82
C ARG A 136 14.76 -9.98 9.65
N GLU A 137 15.84 -9.45 9.09
CA GLU A 137 17.09 -9.25 9.84
C GLU A 137 16.92 -8.16 10.91
N ALA A 138 16.31 -7.03 10.55
CA ALA A 138 16.08 -5.93 11.49
C ALA A 138 15.12 -6.30 12.64
N GLN A 139 14.16 -7.19 12.38
CA GLN A 139 13.21 -7.68 13.39
C GLN A 139 13.90 -8.35 14.57
N LYS A 140 14.99 -9.09 14.32
CA LYS A 140 15.74 -9.83 15.36
C LYS A 140 16.26 -8.93 16.48
N SER A 141 16.51 -7.65 16.19
CA SER A 141 17.02 -6.68 17.16
C SER A 141 16.01 -5.59 17.53
N GLY A 142 15.12 -5.20 16.63
CA GLY A 142 14.25 -4.04 16.82
C GLY A 142 12.95 -4.32 17.58
N GLU A 143 12.36 -5.49 17.38
CA GLU A 143 10.98 -5.74 17.85
C GLU A 143 10.87 -5.86 19.36
N ALA A 144 11.75 -6.66 19.98
CA ALA A 144 11.70 -6.90 21.42
C ALA A 144 11.83 -5.59 22.21
N GLN A 145 12.83 -4.77 21.86
CA GLN A 145 13.04 -3.47 22.48
C GLN A 145 11.84 -2.54 22.31
N PHE A 146 11.22 -2.53 21.12
CA PHE A 146 10.05 -1.72 20.85
C PHE A 146 8.84 -2.13 21.70
N LEU A 147 8.55 -3.43 21.78
CA LEU A 147 7.43 -3.92 22.58
C LEU A 147 7.66 -3.76 24.09
N GLU A 148 8.89 -3.86 24.56
CA GLU A 148 9.25 -3.61 25.97
C GLU A 148 9.09 -2.14 26.38
N THR A 149 9.31 -1.22 25.45
CA THR A 149 9.26 0.23 25.70
C THR A 149 7.96 0.89 25.27
N SER A 150 7.03 0.14 24.69
CA SER A 150 5.73 0.63 24.24
C SER A 150 4.79 0.91 25.41
N ASP A 151 4.05 2.01 25.33
CA ASP A 151 2.94 2.32 26.23
C ASP A 151 1.70 1.45 25.97
N THR A 152 1.59 0.88 24.75
CA THR A 152 0.46 0.07 24.28
C THR A 152 0.93 -1.25 23.66
N PRO A 153 1.72 -2.07 24.37
CA PRO A 153 2.47 -3.18 23.79
C PRO A 153 1.59 -4.23 23.12
N ARG A 154 0.36 -4.43 23.63
CA ARG A 154 -0.61 -5.35 23.02
C ARG A 154 -1.13 -4.84 21.67
N SER A 155 -1.49 -3.55 21.59
CA SER A 155 -1.97 -2.96 20.33
C SER A 155 -0.84 -2.90 19.30
N ASP A 156 0.37 -2.56 19.75
CA ASP A 156 1.55 -2.51 18.89
C ASP A 156 1.93 -3.91 18.36
N ALA A 157 1.89 -4.93 19.21
CA ALA A 157 2.13 -6.32 18.78
C ALA A 157 1.10 -6.77 17.72
N TRP A 158 -0.17 -6.39 17.88
CA TRP A 158 -1.22 -6.68 16.91
C TRP A 158 -1.01 -5.97 15.57
N GLN A 159 -0.64 -4.69 15.59
CA GLN A 159 -0.28 -3.95 14.36
C GLN A 159 0.92 -4.57 13.65
N LEU A 160 1.93 -5.02 14.41
CA LEU A 160 3.08 -5.74 13.86
C LEU A 160 2.66 -7.07 13.22
N MET A 161 1.83 -7.86 13.91
CA MET A 161 1.32 -9.13 13.37
C MET A 161 0.56 -8.93 12.05
N ALA A 162 -0.37 -7.96 12.00
CA ALA A 162 -1.10 -7.62 10.78
C ALA A 162 -0.13 -7.23 9.65
N SER A 163 0.84 -6.36 9.97
CA SER A 163 1.87 -5.91 9.04
C SER A 163 2.72 -7.06 8.49
N TYR A 164 3.12 -8.03 9.32
CA TYR A 164 3.90 -9.17 8.86
C TYR A 164 3.11 -10.12 7.96
N HIS A 165 1.82 -10.31 8.22
CA HIS A 165 0.96 -11.06 7.31
C HIS A 165 0.82 -10.36 5.95
N LEU A 166 0.71 -9.03 5.93
CA LEU A 166 0.71 -8.25 4.69
C LEU A 166 2.05 -8.33 3.96
N SER A 167 3.19 -8.24 4.66
CA SER A 167 4.52 -8.44 4.07
C SER A 167 4.67 -9.84 3.48
N LYS A 168 4.15 -10.86 4.17
CA LYS A 168 4.17 -12.24 3.67
C LYS A 168 3.31 -12.41 2.43
N ALA A 169 2.13 -11.79 2.38
CA ALA A 169 1.30 -11.79 1.17
C ALA A 169 2.02 -11.14 -0.02
N ALA A 170 2.73 -10.03 0.18
CA ALA A 170 3.55 -9.38 -0.84
C ALA A 170 4.68 -10.30 -1.34
N GLU A 171 5.39 -11.00 -0.43
CA GLU A 171 6.42 -12.00 -0.78
C GLU A 171 5.88 -13.11 -1.68
N LEU A 172 4.72 -13.67 -1.30
CA LEU A 172 4.07 -14.76 -2.04
C LEU A 172 3.67 -14.30 -3.45
N LEU A 173 3.08 -13.11 -3.57
CA LEU A 173 2.65 -12.56 -4.84
C LEU A 173 3.85 -12.22 -5.76
N ALA A 174 4.92 -11.67 -5.20
CA ALA A 174 6.16 -11.40 -5.95
C ALA A 174 6.82 -12.70 -6.43
N THR A 175 6.93 -13.70 -5.56
CA THR A 175 7.47 -15.03 -5.90
C THR A 175 6.66 -15.68 -7.01
N TYR A 176 5.34 -15.68 -6.88
CA TYR A 176 4.45 -16.22 -7.91
C TYR A 176 4.57 -15.44 -9.23
N SER A 177 4.69 -14.11 -9.18
CA SER A 177 4.87 -13.29 -10.38
C SER A 177 6.18 -13.57 -11.10
N ALA A 178 7.25 -13.89 -10.36
CA ALA A 178 8.55 -14.25 -10.91
C ALA A 178 8.60 -15.68 -11.49
N GLN A 179 7.99 -16.65 -10.80
CA GLN A 179 8.23 -18.08 -11.02
C GLN A 179 7.00 -18.84 -11.54
N GLY A 180 5.81 -18.23 -11.55
CA GLY A 180 4.54 -18.89 -11.87
C GLY A 180 4.05 -19.90 -10.83
N SER A 181 4.79 -20.11 -9.74
CA SER A 181 4.46 -21.01 -8.63
C SER A 181 5.11 -20.54 -7.34
N VAL A 182 4.62 -21.03 -6.19
CA VAL A 182 5.24 -20.81 -4.88
C VAL A 182 5.45 -22.17 -4.23
N ALA A 183 6.70 -22.52 -3.93
CA ALA A 183 7.08 -23.82 -3.36
C ALA A 183 6.50 -25.02 -4.15
N GLY A 184 6.40 -24.90 -5.48
CA GLY A 184 5.82 -25.92 -6.36
C GLY A 184 4.28 -25.98 -6.38
N GLY A 185 3.60 -25.14 -5.58
CA GLY A 185 2.15 -24.98 -5.58
C GLY A 185 1.68 -23.84 -6.50
N PHE A 186 0.46 -23.97 -7.02
CA PHE A 186 -0.19 -22.98 -7.90
C PHE A 186 -1.42 -22.31 -7.26
N ASN A 187 -1.76 -22.66 -6.01
CA ASN A 187 -2.91 -22.15 -5.28
C ASN A 187 -2.64 -20.77 -4.63
N ILE A 188 -2.07 -19.84 -5.39
CA ILE A 188 -1.67 -18.52 -4.89
C ILE A 188 -2.84 -17.77 -4.24
N ARG A 189 -4.06 -17.89 -4.80
CA ARG A 189 -5.26 -17.24 -4.24
C ARG A 189 -5.52 -17.68 -2.80
N GLU A 190 -5.47 -18.99 -2.52
CA GLU A 190 -5.70 -19.53 -1.18
C GLU A 190 -4.58 -19.12 -0.22
N GLN A 191 -3.34 -19.15 -0.69
CA GLN A 191 -2.19 -18.74 0.12
C GLN A 191 -2.25 -17.26 0.51
N LEU A 192 -2.67 -16.39 -0.42
CA LEU A 192 -2.87 -14.96 -0.15
C LEU A 192 -4.06 -14.74 0.79
N GLN A 193 -5.20 -15.38 0.53
CA GLN A 193 -6.39 -15.27 1.39
C GLN A 193 -6.06 -15.63 2.84
N ALA A 194 -5.32 -16.72 3.06
CA ALA A 194 -4.92 -17.14 4.39
C ALA A 194 -4.00 -16.13 5.10
N GLN A 195 -3.24 -15.29 4.38
CA GLN A 195 -2.48 -14.19 5.00
C GLN A 195 -3.39 -13.02 5.32
N PHE A 196 -4.31 -12.64 4.41
CA PHE A 196 -5.25 -11.56 4.65
C PHE A 196 -6.17 -11.85 5.83
N ASP A 197 -6.71 -13.07 5.94
CA ASP A 197 -7.57 -13.48 7.06
C ASP A 197 -6.83 -13.34 8.41
N ARG A 198 -5.56 -13.80 8.48
CA ARG A 198 -4.74 -13.65 9.69
C ARG A 198 -4.42 -12.20 10.02
N SER A 199 -4.23 -11.37 9.00
CA SER A 199 -4.06 -9.93 9.20
C SER A 199 -5.33 -9.27 9.75
N GLN A 200 -6.51 -9.68 9.28
CA GLN A 200 -7.79 -9.15 9.77
C GLN A 200 -8.06 -9.58 11.21
N ILE A 201 -7.82 -10.86 11.54
CA ILE A 201 -7.95 -11.38 12.92
C ILE A 201 -7.04 -10.63 13.89
N ALA A 202 -5.85 -10.19 13.45
CA ALA A 202 -4.95 -9.40 14.29
C ALA A 202 -5.48 -7.98 14.57
N CYS A 203 -6.43 -7.47 13.78
CA CYS A 203 -7.02 -6.15 13.94
C CYS A 203 -8.31 -6.14 14.79
N GLU A 204 -8.84 -7.32 15.16
CA GLU A 204 -10.03 -7.52 16.01
C GLU A 204 -9.67 -7.63 17.49
#